data_AF-A0A2N5N9Y4-F1
#
_entry.id   AF-A0A2N5N9Y4-F1
#
_cell.length_a   1.000
_cell.length_b   1.000
_cell.length_c   1.000
_cell.angle_alpha   90.00
_cell.angle_beta   90.00
_cell.angle_gamma   90.00
#
_symmetry.space_group_name_H-M   'P 1'
#
loop_
_entity.id
_entity.type
_entity.pdbx_description
1 polymer ?
#
loop_
_entity_poly.entity_id
_entity_poly.type
_entity_poly.pdbx_seq_one_letter_code
_entity_poly.pdbx_strand_id
1 'polypeptide(L)'
;MLGRSSCGRTAPGHGVRHREQVQAESQGGVQEQAAAQERMQEGVQERAEAQERMQEGVQEQAEAQERMQERAAAQEQMQEGVQERAKAQERRRRRSGARLAGMPPGGCSPSARSRAACPAWAQPGRAGRRSCCGGCARSSGAPARRAAGSCSSWRSSSAWASWSRAAAAAACEAALQELEEALDAASMPAGLRWRRDPRGAAMELLLPEGLDARALQRAARLRGLCIGVAGAGLGAAPGSGAARLAAGAASGAQLAMALSGLAEAMREFTARS
;
A
#
# COMPACT_ATOMS: atom_id res chain seq x y z
N MET A 1 -50.59 -96.32 -63.06
CA MET A 1 -50.11 -95.11 -63.77
C MET A 1 -49.53 -94.16 -62.74
N LEU A 2 -48.32 -93.68 -62.99
CA LEU A 2 -47.44 -93.00 -62.03
C LEU A 2 -47.79 -91.52 -61.90
N GLY A 3 -48.18 -91.08 -60.69
CA GLY A 3 -48.27 -89.67 -60.33
C GLY A 3 -46.93 -89.18 -59.78
N ARG A 4 -46.23 -88.32 -60.54
CA ARG A 4 -45.01 -87.62 -60.10
C ARG A 4 -45.43 -86.27 -59.51
N SER A 5 -45.35 -86.14 -58.18
CA SER A 5 -45.34 -84.83 -57.51
C SER A 5 -43.88 -84.38 -57.35
N SER A 6 -43.51 -83.29 -58.04
CA SER A 6 -42.22 -82.64 -57.88
C SER A 6 -42.25 -81.73 -56.65
N CYS A 7 -41.53 -82.13 -55.60
CA CYS A 7 -41.17 -81.25 -54.51
C CYS A 7 -40.00 -80.36 -54.97
N GLY A 8 -40.32 -79.13 -55.37
CA GLY A 8 -39.37 -78.06 -55.62
C GLY A 8 -38.63 -77.68 -54.33
N ARG A 9 -37.33 -77.96 -54.31
CA ARG A 9 -36.41 -77.62 -53.23
C ARG A 9 -35.94 -76.18 -53.45
N THR A 10 -36.53 -75.21 -52.74
CA THR A 10 -36.01 -73.83 -52.70
C THR A 10 -34.72 -73.80 -51.89
N ALA A 11 -33.64 -73.37 -52.52
CA ALA A 11 -32.33 -73.22 -51.88
C ALA A 11 -32.32 -71.98 -50.96
N PRO A 12 -32.07 -72.12 -49.65
CA PRO A 12 -31.84 -70.98 -48.77
C PRO A 12 -30.34 -70.66 -48.79
N GLY A 13 -29.92 -69.58 -49.45
CA GLY A 13 -28.49 -69.25 -49.50
C GLY A 13 -28.10 -67.82 -49.85
N HIS A 14 -28.95 -67.04 -50.52
CA HIS A 14 -28.54 -65.73 -51.04
C HIS A 14 -28.90 -64.51 -50.18
N GLY A 15 -29.75 -64.65 -49.16
CA GLY A 15 -30.21 -63.51 -48.34
C GLY A 15 -29.28 -63.10 -47.18
N VAL A 16 -28.46 -64.01 -46.67
CA VAL A 16 -27.65 -63.75 -45.45
C VAL A 16 -26.41 -62.91 -45.78
N ARG A 17 -25.70 -63.22 -46.87
CA ARG A 17 -24.52 -62.45 -47.29
C ARG A 17 -24.83 -60.99 -47.65
N HIS A 18 -25.98 -60.75 -48.28
CA HIS A 18 -26.39 -59.39 -48.64
C HIS A 18 -26.75 -58.56 -47.41
N ARG A 19 -27.29 -59.17 -46.35
CA ARG A 19 -27.64 -58.50 -45.10
C ARG A 19 -26.42 -58.17 -44.25
N GLU A 20 -25.44 -59.06 -44.19
CA GLU A 20 -24.16 -58.81 -43.51
C GLU A 20 -23.34 -57.73 -44.22
N GLN A 21 -23.34 -57.73 -45.55
CA GLN A 21 -22.62 -56.71 -46.33
C GLN A 21 -23.24 -55.31 -46.18
N VAL A 22 -24.57 -55.22 -46.19
CA VAL A 22 -25.28 -53.95 -45.93
C VAL A 22 -25.11 -53.49 -44.48
N GLN A 23 -25.01 -54.40 -43.50
CA GLN A 23 -24.70 -54.03 -42.11
C GLN A 23 -23.26 -53.53 -41.94
N ALA A 24 -22.28 -54.12 -42.62
CA ALA A 24 -20.89 -53.67 -42.56
C ALA A 24 -20.71 -52.28 -43.17
N GLU A 25 -21.36 -51.99 -44.31
CA GLU A 25 -21.34 -50.67 -44.94
C GLU A 25 -22.06 -49.61 -44.09
N SER A 26 -23.19 -49.97 -43.45
CA SER A 26 -23.88 -49.03 -42.55
C SER A 26 -23.08 -48.74 -41.28
N GLN A 27 -22.34 -49.72 -40.74
CA GLN A 27 -21.47 -49.50 -39.58
C GLN A 27 -20.25 -48.66 -39.93
N GLY A 28 -19.64 -48.88 -41.11
CA GLY A 28 -18.53 -48.05 -41.60
C GLY A 28 -18.92 -46.58 -41.77
N GLY A 29 -20.10 -46.30 -42.36
CA GLY A 29 -20.58 -44.94 -42.53
C GLY A 29 -20.88 -44.21 -41.20
N VAL A 30 -21.38 -44.93 -40.18
CA VAL A 30 -21.60 -44.36 -38.84
C VAL A 30 -20.27 -44.06 -38.13
N GLN A 31 -19.26 -44.93 -38.30
CA GLN A 31 -17.92 -44.69 -37.76
C GLN A 31 -17.24 -43.48 -38.41
N GLU A 32 -17.37 -43.33 -39.72
CA GLU A 32 -16.80 -42.19 -40.45
C GLU A 32 -17.47 -40.87 -40.05
N GLN A 33 -18.80 -40.87 -39.85
CA GLN A 33 -19.52 -39.71 -39.32
C GLN A 33 -19.09 -39.36 -37.89
N ALA A 34 -18.90 -40.35 -37.01
CA ALA A 34 -18.41 -40.11 -35.65
C ALA A 34 -17.01 -39.49 -35.65
N ALA A 35 -16.09 -40.02 -36.46
CA ALA A 35 -14.72 -39.49 -36.59
C ALA A 35 -14.68 -38.10 -37.24
N ALA A 36 -15.63 -37.77 -38.12
CA ALA A 36 -15.77 -36.42 -38.66
C ALA A 36 -16.34 -35.44 -37.62
N GLN A 37 -17.27 -35.91 -36.78
CA GLN A 37 -17.86 -35.10 -35.71
C GLN A 37 -16.85 -34.79 -34.59
N GLU A 38 -15.98 -35.74 -34.26
CA GLU A 38 -14.88 -35.54 -33.29
C GLU A 38 -13.88 -34.49 -33.78
N ARG A 39 -13.43 -34.59 -35.04
CA ARG A 39 -12.54 -33.58 -35.66
C ARG A 39 -13.14 -32.17 -35.69
N MET A 40 -14.46 -32.06 -35.90
CA MET A 40 -15.13 -30.76 -35.83
C MET A 40 -15.18 -30.21 -34.39
N GLN A 41 -15.41 -31.07 -33.40
CA GLN A 41 -15.42 -30.66 -32.00
C GLN A 41 -14.04 -30.20 -31.54
N GLU A 42 -12.98 -30.92 -31.89
CA GLU A 42 -11.59 -30.52 -31.63
C GLU A 42 -11.27 -29.16 -32.26
N GLY A 43 -11.67 -28.94 -33.53
CA GLY A 43 -11.46 -27.65 -34.20
C GLY A 43 -12.26 -26.49 -33.60
N VAL A 44 -13.44 -26.75 -33.01
CA VAL A 44 -14.21 -25.73 -32.28
C VAL A 44 -13.54 -25.41 -30.94
N GLN A 45 -13.02 -26.44 -30.25
CA GLN A 45 -12.34 -26.27 -28.97
C GLN A 45 -11.03 -25.50 -29.13
N GLU A 46 -10.23 -25.81 -30.15
CA GLU A 46 -9.00 -25.07 -30.46
C GLU A 46 -9.28 -23.59 -30.75
N ARG A 47 -10.38 -23.29 -31.46
CA ARG A 47 -10.81 -21.90 -31.72
C ARG A 47 -11.25 -21.18 -30.45
N ALA A 48 -11.94 -21.87 -29.54
CA ALA A 48 -12.35 -21.30 -28.26
C ALA A 48 -11.14 -20.93 -27.40
N GLU A 49 -10.15 -21.83 -27.29
CA GLU A 49 -8.90 -21.57 -26.56
C GLU A 49 -8.09 -20.44 -27.20
N ALA A 50 -8.02 -20.38 -28.53
CA ALA A 50 -7.36 -19.28 -29.23
C ALA A 50 -8.07 -17.93 -28.99
N GLN A 51 -9.39 -17.93 -28.90
CA GLN A 51 -10.18 -16.74 -28.61
C GLN A 51 -10.02 -16.28 -27.16
N GLU A 52 -9.87 -17.21 -26.22
CA GLU A 52 -9.59 -16.91 -24.81
C GLU A 52 -8.21 -16.26 -24.65
N ARG A 53 -7.16 -16.84 -25.24
CA ARG A 53 -5.80 -16.25 -25.22
C ARG A 53 -5.75 -14.85 -25.82
N MET A 54 -6.53 -14.61 -26.88
CA MET A 54 -6.63 -13.28 -27.48
C MET A 54 -7.30 -12.28 -26.54
N GLN A 55 -8.36 -12.69 -25.84
CA GLN A 55 -9.04 -11.84 -24.86
C GLN A 55 -8.15 -11.52 -23.66
N GLU A 56 -7.41 -12.50 -23.14
CA GLU A 56 -6.42 -12.28 -22.10
C GLU A 56 -5.34 -11.27 -22.54
N GLY A 57 -4.82 -11.40 -23.77
CA GLY A 57 -3.85 -10.46 -24.33
C GLY A 57 -4.39 -9.03 -24.47
N VAL A 58 -5.67 -8.88 -24.87
CA VAL A 58 -6.33 -7.57 -24.94
C VAL A 58 -6.52 -6.97 -23.55
N GLN A 59 -6.87 -7.79 -22.55
CA GLN A 59 -7.02 -7.34 -21.18
C GLN A 59 -5.69 -6.90 -20.57
N GLU A 60 -4.62 -7.66 -20.78
CA GLU A 60 -3.27 -7.28 -20.33
C GLU A 60 -2.82 -5.96 -20.98
N GLN A 61 -3.14 -5.76 -22.26
CA GLN A 61 -2.84 -4.51 -22.96
C GLN A 61 -3.61 -3.32 -22.36
N ALA A 62 -4.88 -3.51 -21.99
CA ALA A 62 -5.69 -2.49 -21.34
C ALA A 62 -5.14 -2.12 -19.95
N GLU A 63 -4.78 -3.10 -19.13
CA GLU A 63 -4.16 -2.85 -17.81
C GLU A 63 -2.80 -2.15 -17.94
N ALA A 64 -1.98 -2.52 -18.93
CA ALA A 64 -0.72 -1.85 -19.21
C ALA A 64 -0.92 -0.39 -19.62
N GLN A 65 -1.98 -0.11 -20.39
CA GLN A 65 -2.34 1.25 -20.78
C GLN A 65 -2.82 2.08 -19.58
N GLU A 66 -3.61 1.51 -18.67
CA GLU A 66 -4.04 2.16 -17.45
C GLU A 66 -2.85 2.50 -16.54
N ARG A 67 -1.93 1.55 -16.32
CA ARG A 67 -0.69 1.77 -15.56
C ARG A 67 0.17 2.89 -16.16
N MET A 68 0.18 3.02 -17.49
CA MET A 68 0.90 4.10 -18.17
C MET A 68 0.24 5.46 -17.92
N GLN A 69 -1.09 5.54 -17.97
CA GLN A 69 -1.83 6.77 -17.68
C GLN A 69 -1.69 7.19 -16.21
N GLU A 70 -1.74 6.24 -15.28
CA GLU A 70 -1.54 6.51 -13.85
C GLU A 70 -0.13 7.08 -13.59
N ARG A 71 0.90 6.50 -14.23
CA ARG A 71 2.27 7.02 -14.16
C ARG A 71 2.39 8.43 -14.75
N ALA A 72 1.70 8.71 -15.86
CA ALA A 72 1.69 10.04 -16.46
C ALA A 72 1.04 11.06 -15.52
N ALA A 73 -0.11 10.74 -14.94
CA ALA A 73 -0.79 11.59 -13.97
C ALA A 73 0.06 11.83 -12.70
N ALA A 74 0.74 10.80 -12.20
CA ALA A 74 1.65 10.92 -11.06
C ALA A 74 2.85 11.83 -11.37
N GLN A 75 3.39 11.78 -12.60
CA GLN A 75 4.44 12.69 -13.04
C GLN A 75 3.97 14.13 -13.11
N GLU A 76 2.74 14.38 -13.59
CA GLU A 76 2.16 15.72 -13.65
C GLU A 76 1.99 16.31 -12.24
N GLN A 77 1.42 15.55 -11.30
CA GLN A 77 1.29 15.98 -9.90
C GLN A 77 2.65 16.29 -9.26
N MET A 78 3.69 15.51 -9.58
CA MET A 78 5.04 15.77 -9.10
C MET A 78 5.59 17.09 -9.65
N GLN A 79 5.39 17.36 -10.93
CA GLN A 79 5.81 18.61 -11.56
C GLN A 79 5.08 19.83 -10.98
N GLU A 80 3.77 19.73 -10.77
CA GLU A 80 2.99 20.77 -10.10
C GLU A 80 3.50 21.03 -8.67
N GLY A 81 3.78 19.98 -7.90
CA GLY A 81 4.33 20.09 -6.56
C GLY A 81 5.72 20.77 -6.53
N VAL A 82 6.57 20.50 -7.52
CA VAL A 82 7.87 21.17 -7.67
C VAL A 82 7.67 22.67 -7.98
N GLN A 83 6.74 23.01 -8.87
CA GLN A 83 6.44 24.41 -9.20
C GLN A 83 5.86 25.18 -8.01
N GLU A 84 4.96 24.57 -7.24
CA GLU A 84 4.39 25.14 -6.00
C GLU A 84 5.49 25.42 -4.98
N ARG A 85 6.41 24.47 -4.76
CA ARG A 85 7.57 24.65 -3.89
C ARG A 85 8.50 25.77 -4.36
N ALA A 86 8.76 25.87 -5.67
CA ALA A 86 9.55 26.96 -6.24
C ALA A 86 8.90 28.33 -6.01
N LYS A 87 7.58 28.45 -6.26
CA LYS A 87 6.80 29.68 -5.99
C LYS A 87 6.81 30.02 -4.49
N ALA A 88 6.68 29.03 -3.61
CA ALA A 88 6.75 29.23 -2.17
C ALA A 88 8.13 29.69 -1.70
N GLN A 89 9.21 29.15 -2.28
CA GLN A 89 10.58 29.55 -1.99
C GLN A 89 10.84 31.00 -2.42
N GLU A 90 10.34 31.40 -3.59
CA GLU A 90 10.42 32.79 -4.07
C GLU A 90 9.64 33.76 -3.16
N ARG A 91 8.44 33.38 -2.72
CA ARG A 91 7.67 34.17 -1.73
C ARG A 91 8.45 34.33 -0.42
N ARG A 92 9.14 33.29 0.04
CA ARG A 92 10.02 33.37 1.23
C ARG A 92 11.20 34.30 0.97
N ARG A 93 11.89 34.18 -0.16
CA ARG A 93 13.00 35.08 -0.54
C ARG A 93 12.56 36.54 -0.57
N ARG A 94 11.42 36.86 -1.18
CA ARG A 94 10.86 38.22 -1.20
C ARG A 94 10.53 38.75 0.20
N ARG A 95 9.95 37.92 1.07
CA ARG A 95 9.70 38.31 2.48
C ARG A 95 10.99 38.55 3.26
N SER A 96 12.01 37.71 3.05
CA SER A 96 13.33 37.87 3.68
C SER A 96 14.08 39.11 3.16
N GLY A 97 14.03 39.36 1.85
CA GLY A 97 14.63 40.55 1.23
C GLY A 97 13.94 41.85 1.66
N ALA A 98 12.61 41.87 1.76
CA ALA A 98 11.86 43.02 2.27
C ALA A 98 12.15 43.33 3.75
N ARG A 99 12.47 42.30 4.56
CA ARG A 99 12.92 42.50 5.96
C ARG A 99 14.29 43.17 6.05
N LEU A 100 15.17 42.92 5.09
CA LEU A 100 16.52 43.51 5.05
C LEU A 100 16.49 44.94 4.50
N ALA A 101 15.56 45.27 3.59
CA ALA A 101 15.40 46.62 3.04
C ALA A 101 14.67 47.60 3.99
N GLY A 102 13.96 47.10 5.00
CA GLY A 102 13.23 47.92 5.97
C GLY A 102 13.96 48.21 7.28
N MET A 103 15.24 47.84 7.42
CA MET A 103 16.04 48.22 8.58
C MET A 103 16.51 49.68 8.44
N PRO A 104 16.14 50.58 9.36
CA PRO A 104 16.69 51.93 9.36
C PRO A 104 18.22 51.85 9.56
N PRO A 105 19.01 52.73 8.94
CA PRO A 105 20.44 52.85 9.20
C PRO A 105 20.67 53.46 10.59
N GLY A 106 20.44 52.67 11.63
CA GLY A 106 20.70 53.00 13.02
C GLY A 106 21.81 52.11 13.53
N GLY A 107 23.03 52.64 13.53
CA GLY A 107 24.22 51.93 14.00
C GLY A 107 24.10 51.53 15.46
N CYS A 108 24.38 50.25 15.73
CA CYS A 108 24.89 49.81 17.02
C CYS A 108 25.99 48.78 16.72
N SER A 109 27.23 49.21 16.91
CA SER A 109 28.39 48.32 16.96
C SER A 109 28.18 47.25 18.04
N PRO A 110 28.35 45.95 17.75
CA PRO A 110 28.39 44.95 18.79
C PRO A 110 29.76 44.96 19.45
N SER A 111 29.84 45.61 20.61
CA SER A 111 31.00 45.49 21.50
C SER A 111 31.08 44.06 22.05
N ALA A 112 32.29 43.53 22.04
CA ALA A 112 32.62 42.18 22.44
C ALA A 112 32.36 41.90 23.93
N ARG A 113 31.57 40.84 24.19
CA ARG A 113 31.48 39.95 25.38
C ARG A 113 30.05 39.42 25.37
N SER A 114 29.76 38.13 25.32
CA SER A 114 30.31 37.05 26.14
C SER A 114 29.94 35.71 25.50
N ARG A 115 30.91 34.80 25.45
CA ARG A 115 30.69 33.37 25.26
C ARG A 115 29.86 32.83 26.43
N ALA A 116 28.71 32.23 26.15
CA ALA A 116 28.16 31.15 26.93
C ALA A 116 27.22 30.35 26.03
N ALA A 117 27.72 29.21 25.57
CA ALA A 117 26.93 28.20 24.88
C ALA A 117 26.02 27.49 25.88
N CYS A 118 24.72 27.44 25.58
CA CYS A 118 23.82 26.41 26.10
C CYS A 118 22.88 25.97 24.95
N PRO A 119 22.89 24.69 24.55
CA PRO A 119 22.01 24.19 23.49
C PRO A 119 20.56 24.07 23.97
N ALA A 120 19.63 24.58 23.17
CA ALA A 120 18.20 24.53 23.42
C ALA A 120 17.62 23.19 22.96
N TRP A 121 17.56 22.21 23.88
CA TRP A 121 16.59 21.11 23.83
C TRP A 121 16.48 20.44 25.22
N ALA A 122 15.83 21.13 26.17
CA ALA A 122 15.34 20.49 27.39
C ALA A 122 14.29 21.39 28.07
N GLN A 123 13.00 21.18 27.74
CA GLN A 123 12.00 20.64 28.67
C GLN A 123 10.57 21.10 28.33
N PRO A 124 9.60 20.17 28.39
CA PRO A 124 8.18 20.44 28.27
C PRO A 124 7.58 20.82 29.64
N GLY A 125 6.47 21.55 29.59
CA GLY A 125 5.54 21.66 30.71
C GLY A 125 5.65 22.97 31.49
N ARG A 126 4.75 23.91 31.17
CA ARG A 126 3.90 24.58 32.16
C ARG A 126 2.74 25.29 31.48
N ALA A 127 1.56 24.83 31.84
CA ALA A 127 0.30 25.55 31.66
C ALA A 127 0.41 26.94 32.31
N GLY A 128 -0.07 27.95 31.60
CA GLY A 128 -0.08 29.31 32.10
C GLY A 128 -0.67 30.26 31.07
N ARG A 129 -2.00 30.26 30.96
CA ARG A 129 -2.75 31.34 30.31
C ARG A 129 -2.31 32.66 30.94
N ARG A 130 -1.64 33.53 30.18
CA ARG A 130 -1.65 34.97 30.45
C ARG A 130 -2.00 35.70 29.17
N SER A 131 -3.25 36.15 29.19
CA SER A 131 -3.74 37.33 28.50
C SER A 131 -2.67 38.43 28.52
N CYS A 132 -2.19 38.81 27.34
CA CYS A 132 -1.52 40.10 27.12
C CYS A 132 -2.55 41.03 26.46
N CYS A 133 -3.49 41.53 27.26
CA CYS A 133 -4.23 42.74 26.95
C CYS A 133 -3.57 43.87 27.75
N GLY A 134 -2.88 44.79 27.07
CA GLY A 134 -2.34 45.98 27.69
C GLY A 134 -1.84 46.96 26.63
N GLY A 135 -2.54 48.08 26.48
CA GLY A 135 -2.03 49.27 25.79
C GLY A 135 -2.89 49.80 24.66
N CYS A 136 -4.09 50.31 24.98
CA CYS A 136 -4.82 51.23 24.11
C CYS A 136 -4.06 52.56 23.98
N ALA A 137 -3.63 52.91 22.77
CA ALA A 137 -3.42 54.30 22.37
C ALA A 137 -4.53 54.70 21.40
N ARG A 138 -5.30 55.72 21.79
CA ARG A 138 -6.40 56.29 21.02
C ARG A 138 -5.84 57.09 19.85
N SER A 139 -6.34 56.83 18.65
CA SER A 139 -6.50 57.87 17.64
C SER A 139 -7.86 57.68 16.98
N SER A 140 -8.68 58.68 17.21
CA SER A 140 -10.05 58.89 16.76
C SER A 140 -10.19 58.98 15.23
N GLY A 141 -11.28 58.41 14.71
CA GLY A 141 -11.92 58.87 13.47
C GLY A 141 -12.30 57.77 12.47
N ALA A 142 -13.56 57.28 12.53
CA ALA A 142 -14.43 56.96 11.38
C ALA A 142 -15.59 56.02 11.78
N PRO A 143 -16.78 56.12 11.14
CA PRO A 143 -18.04 55.66 11.71
C PRO A 143 -18.36 54.19 11.45
N ALA A 144 -19.18 53.66 12.35
CA ALA A 144 -19.72 52.32 12.39
C ALA A 144 -20.42 51.88 11.09
N ARG A 145 -19.98 50.75 10.55
CA ARG A 145 -20.85 49.84 9.78
C ARG A 145 -20.95 48.53 10.55
N ARG A 146 -22.18 48.20 10.96
CA ARG A 146 -22.56 46.90 11.51
C ARG A 146 -22.26 45.83 10.47
N ALA A 147 -21.30 44.97 10.75
CA ALA A 147 -21.21 43.65 10.14
C ALA A 147 -21.51 42.63 11.23
N ALA A 148 -22.78 42.23 11.33
CA ALA A 148 -23.14 41.00 12.01
C ALA A 148 -22.62 39.83 11.15
N GLY A 149 -21.34 39.53 11.30
CA GLY A 149 -20.68 38.38 10.68
C GLY A 149 -21.14 37.10 11.36
N SER A 150 -22.00 36.37 10.66
CA SER A 150 -22.55 35.06 10.97
C SER A 150 -21.59 34.11 11.70
N CYS A 151 -21.97 33.67 12.91
CA CYS A 151 -21.30 32.61 13.70
C CYS A 151 -21.49 31.18 13.14
N SER A 152 -21.69 31.01 11.82
CA SER A 152 -21.90 29.70 11.19
C SER A 152 -20.61 29.07 10.64
N SER A 153 -19.49 29.79 10.56
CA SER A 153 -18.23 29.24 10.01
C SER A 153 -17.48 28.28 10.94
N TRP A 154 -17.82 28.25 12.24
CA TRP A 154 -17.12 27.40 13.21
C TRP A 154 -17.64 25.95 13.20
N ARG A 155 -18.90 25.70 12.80
CA ARG A 155 -19.44 24.32 12.69
C ARG A 155 -18.89 23.55 11.48
N SER A 156 -18.55 24.25 10.39
CA SER A 156 -17.92 23.62 9.23
C SER A 156 -16.49 23.16 9.53
N SER A 157 -15.79 23.83 10.45
CA SER A 157 -14.41 23.45 10.84
C SER A 157 -14.35 22.15 11.65
N SER A 158 -15.35 21.87 12.50
CA SER A 158 -15.36 20.63 13.30
C SER A 158 -15.69 19.39 12.46
N ALA A 159 -16.55 19.51 11.45
CA ALA A 159 -16.90 18.41 10.54
C ALA A 159 -15.72 18.02 9.64
N TRP A 160 -14.97 19.01 9.14
CA TRP A 160 -13.76 18.76 8.35
C TRP A 160 -12.67 18.13 9.22
N ALA A 161 -12.48 18.60 10.45
CA ALA A 161 -11.54 18.01 11.39
C ALA A 161 -11.93 16.59 11.85
N SER A 162 -13.22 16.23 11.90
CA SER A 162 -13.63 14.83 12.16
C SER A 162 -13.41 13.94 10.94
N TRP A 163 -13.68 14.44 9.73
CA TRP A 163 -13.52 13.66 8.51
C TRP A 163 -12.03 13.41 8.19
N SER A 164 -11.17 14.41 8.40
CA SER A 164 -9.72 14.24 8.29
C SER A 164 -9.15 13.28 9.34
N ARG A 165 -9.75 13.19 10.54
CA ARG A 165 -9.33 12.22 11.56
C ARG A 165 -9.76 10.80 11.22
N ALA A 166 -10.96 10.60 10.68
CA ALA A 166 -11.42 9.29 10.23
C ALA A 166 -10.58 8.78 9.06
N ALA A 167 -10.29 9.64 8.07
CA ALA A 167 -9.41 9.29 6.94
C ALA A 167 -7.98 8.98 7.40
N ALA A 168 -7.43 9.74 8.35
CA ALA A 168 -6.12 9.46 8.93
C ALA A 168 -6.10 8.14 9.71
N ALA A 169 -7.16 7.82 10.46
CA ALA A 169 -7.28 6.55 11.18
C ALA A 169 -7.32 5.36 10.22
N ALA A 170 -8.13 5.44 9.15
CA ALA A 170 -8.20 4.41 8.12
C ALA A 170 -6.85 4.20 7.41
N ALA A 171 -6.14 5.30 7.08
CA ALA A 171 -4.80 5.21 6.49
C ALA A 171 -3.78 4.58 7.45
N CYS A 172 -3.87 4.88 8.75
CA CYS A 172 -3.01 4.24 9.76
C CYS A 172 -3.32 2.74 9.90
N GLU A 173 -4.59 2.33 9.85
CA GLU A 173 -4.96 0.90 9.89
C GLU A 173 -4.46 0.15 8.67
N ALA A 174 -4.64 0.70 7.46
CA ALA A 174 -4.10 0.12 6.24
C ALA A 174 -2.58 -0.04 6.31
N ALA A 175 -1.86 0.99 6.78
CA ALA A 175 -0.41 0.92 6.93
C ALA A 175 0.05 -0.10 7.99
N LEU A 176 -0.72 -0.31 9.06
CA LEU A 176 -0.45 -1.37 10.04
C LEU A 176 -0.69 -2.76 9.45
N GLN A 177 -1.70 -2.91 8.59
CA GLN A 177 -1.99 -4.17 7.93
C GLN A 177 -0.90 -4.54 6.91
N GLU A 178 -0.46 -3.58 6.09
CA GLU A 178 0.70 -3.77 5.20
C GLU A 178 1.96 -4.16 6.00
N LEU A 179 2.16 -3.56 7.18
CA LEU A 179 3.30 -3.88 8.03
C LEU A 179 3.24 -5.31 8.57
N GLU A 180 2.05 -5.83 8.90
CA GLU A 180 1.86 -7.21 9.34
C GLU A 180 2.11 -8.20 8.20
N GLU A 181 1.51 -7.98 7.03
CA GLU A 181 1.73 -8.82 5.86
C GLU A 181 3.21 -8.87 5.47
N ALA A 182 3.90 -7.73 5.57
CA ALA A 182 5.33 -7.65 5.29
C ALA A 182 6.18 -8.34 6.37
N LEU A 183 5.76 -8.35 7.64
CA LEU A 183 6.42 -9.13 8.69
C LEU A 183 6.26 -10.64 8.48
N ASP A 184 5.06 -11.07 8.09
CA ASP A 184 4.78 -12.47 7.76
C ASP A 184 5.61 -12.91 6.54
N ALA A 185 5.68 -12.08 5.50
CA ALA A 185 6.45 -12.37 4.28
C ALA A 185 7.97 -12.40 4.52
N ALA A 186 8.50 -11.58 5.44
CA ALA A 186 9.93 -11.45 5.69
C ALA A 186 10.60 -12.69 6.35
N SER A 187 9.83 -13.74 6.66
CA SER A 187 10.33 -14.97 7.29
C SER A 187 11.13 -14.66 8.57
N MET A 188 10.45 -14.01 9.51
CA MET A 188 11.04 -13.59 10.78
C MET A 188 11.58 -14.79 11.60
N PRO A 189 12.67 -14.60 12.36
CA PRO A 189 13.26 -15.68 13.15
C PRO A 189 12.30 -16.21 14.21
N ALA A 190 12.40 -17.52 14.49
CA ALA A 190 11.59 -18.19 15.50
C ALA A 190 11.72 -17.50 16.86
N GLY A 191 10.59 -17.24 17.52
CA GLY A 191 10.52 -16.60 18.83
C GLY A 191 10.25 -15.09 18.79
N LEU A 192 10.39 -14.43 17.63
CA LEU A 192 9.87 -13.07 17.47
C LEU A 192 8.34 -13.13 17.41
N ARG A 193 7.68 -12.33 18.24
CA ARG A 193 6.23 -12.11 18.16
C ARG A 193 5.95 -10.64 17.98
N TRP A 194 4.82 -10.31 17.38
CA TRP A 194 4.37 -8.92 17.27
C TRP A 194 2.90 -8.80 17.60
N ARG A 195 2.50 -7.60 18.02
CA ARG A 195 1.10 -7.24 18.27
C ARG A 195 0.84 -5.78 17.91
N ARG A 196 -0.39 -5.48 17.49
CA ARG A 196 -0.83 -4.08 17.34
C ARG A 196 -0.94 -3.40 18.70
N ASP A 197 -0.47 -2.16 18.80
CA ASP A 197 -0.76 -1.33 19.98
C ASP A 197 -2.23 -0.90 19.93
N PRO A 198 -3.09 -1.30 20.90
CA PRO A 198 -4.50 -0.92 20.90
C PRO A 198 -4.72 0.59 21.03
N ARG A 199 -3.68 1.36 21.38
CA ARG A 199 -3.74 2.81 21.61
C ARG A 199 -3.12 3.64 20.48
N GLY A 200 -2.60 3.06 19.40
CA GLY A 200 -1.98 3.88 18.37
C GLY A 200 -1.53 3.21 17.08
N ALA A 201 -1.00 4.04 16.18
CA ALA A 201 -0.51 3.66 14.84
C ALA A 201 0.88 2.99 14.88
N ALA A 202 1.07 2.02 15.77
CA ALA A 202 2.34 1.33 15.91
C ALA A 202 2.15 -0.15 16.22
N MET A 203 3.16 -0.92 15.84
CA MET A 203 3.28 -2.33 16.14
C MET A 203 4.36 -2.54 17.21
N GLU A 204 4.05 -3.35 18.21
CA GLU A 204 4.96 -3.74 19.26
C GLU A 204 5.57 -5.10 18.92
N LEU A 205 6.89 -5.13 18.80
CA LEU A 205 7.71 -6.33 18.63
C LEU A 205 8.13 -6.84 20.01
N LEU A 206 7.74 -8.07 20.31
CA LEU A 206 8.18 -8.82 21.47
C LEU A 206 9.42 -9.61 21.07
N LEU A 207 10.59 -9.13 21.52
CA LEU A 207 11.87 -9.75 21.19
C LEU A 207 12.07 -11.01 22.04
N PRO A 208 12.75 -12.04 21.50
CA PRO A 208 13.11 -13.23 22.27
C PRO A 208 14.07 -12.89 23.41
N GLU A 209 14.10 -13.74 24.43
CA GLU A 209 15.03 -13.58 25.56
C GLU A 209 16.48 -13.50 25.08
N GLY A 210 17.26 -12.61 25.70
CA GLY A 210 18.66 -12.37 25.32
C GLY A 210 18.87 -11.33 24.21
N LEU A 211 17.81 -10.89 23.52
CA LEU A 211 17.94 -9.88 22.47
C LEU A 211 17.72 -8.46 22.99
N ASP A 212 18.79 -7.65 23.01
CA ASP A 212 18.73 -6.25 23.45
C ASP A 212 18.07 -5.35 22.40
N ALA A 213 16.96 -4.71 22.77
CA ALA A 213 16.21 -3.82 21.88
C ALA A 213 17.05 -2.63 21.39
N ARG A 214 18.01 -2.13 22.19
CA ARG A 214 18.91 -1.04 21.76
C ARG A 214 19.95 -1.52 20.76
N ALA A 215 20.48 -2.73 20.90
CA ALA A 215 21.37 -3.36 19.94
C ALA A 215 20.65 -3.56 18.61
N LEU A 216 19.42 -4.08 18.65
CA LEU A 216 18.57 -4.23 17.47
C LEU A 216 18.31 -2.88 16.78
N GLN A 217 17.97 -1.83 17.55
CA GLN A 217 17.78 -0.49 17.01
C GLN A 217 19.04 0.04 16.29
N ARG A 218 20.24 -0.19 16.85
CA ARG A 218 21.50 0.21 16.20
C ARG A 218 21.71 -0.56 14.90
N ALA A 219 21.50 -1.88 14.91
CA ALA A 219 21.64 -2.73 13.73
C ALA A 219 20.64 -2.37 12.62
N ALA A 220 19.42 -2.01 13.00
CA ALA A 220 18.39 -1.53 12.08
C ALA A 220 18.76 -0.18 11.46
N ARG A 221 19.28 0.77 12.26
CA ARG A 221 19.73 2.07 11.75
C ARG A 221 20.83 1.97 10.70
N LEU A 222 21.76 1.02 10.87
CA LEU A 222 22.81 0.77 9.88
C LEU A 222 22.24 0.30 8.52
N ARG A 223 21.03 -0.29 8.54
CA ARG A 223 20.29 -0.75 7.35
C ARG A 223 19.20 0.25 6.92
N GLY A 224 19.26 1.49 7.40
CA GLY A 224 18.33 2.56 7.02
C GLY A 224 16.97 2.52 7.72
N LEU A 225 16.81 1.69 8.75
CA LEU A 225 15.56 1.53 9.50
C LEU A 225 15.53 2.33 10.80
N CYS A 226 14.42 3.02 11.05
CA CYS A 226 14.16 3.73 12.30
C CYS A 226 13.19 2.92 13.19
N ILE A 227 13.74 2.18 14.14
CA ILE A 227 12.95 1.47 15.17
C ILE A 227 12.94 2.32 16.44
N GLY A 228 11.77 2.47 17.07
CA GLY A 228 11.67 3.04 18.41
C GLY A 228 11.91 1.95 19.45
N VAL A 229 12.71 2.21 20.48
CA VAL A 229 12.81 1.29 21.63
C VAL A 229 11.81 1.79 22.66
N ALA A 230 10.90 0.93 23.12
CA ALA A 230 10.01 1.30 24.20
C ALA A 230 10.87 1.52 25.46
N GLY A 231 10.91 2.75 25.97
CA GLY A 231 11.47 3.00 27.30
C GLY A 231 10.65 2.24 28.34
N ALA A 232 11.27 1.93 29.49
CA ALA A 232 10.71 1.11 30.59
C ALA A 232 9.39 1.62 31.24
N GLY A 233 8.67 2.56 30.62
CA GLY A 233 7.47 3.21 31.16
C GLY A 233 6.13 2.65 30.66
N LEU A 234 6.10 1.60 29.84
CA LEU A 234 4.86 1.10 29.23
C LEU A 234 4.56 -0.36 29.60
N GLY A 235 4.41 -0.66 30.90
CA GLY A 235 3.80 -1.90 31.39
C GLY A 235 4.44 -3.23 30.94
N ALA A 236 5.54 -3.17 30.18
CA ALA A 236 6.35 -4.29 29.79
C ALA A 236 7.03 -4.80 31.05
N ALA A 237 6.96 -6.11 31.29
CA ALA A 237 7.62 -6.73 32.42
C ALA A 237 9.10 -6.30 32.40
N PRO A 238 9.69 -5.92 33.54
CA PRO A 238 11.10 -5.58 33.60
C PRO A 238 11.92 -6.75 33.04
N GLY A 239 12.58 -6.53 31.90
CA GLY A 239 13.35 -7.56 31.18
C GLY A 239 12.78 -7.99 29.82
N SER A 240 11.50 -7.71 29.51
CA SER A 240 10.99 -7.98 28.15
C SER A 240 11.45 -6.86 27.22
N GLY A 241 12.46 -7.14 26.39
CA GLY A 241 12.92 -6.23 25.34
C GLY A 241 11.80 -6.01 24.32
N ALA A 242 10.97 -4.99 24.50
CA ALA A 242 9.96 -4.62 23.52
C ALA A 242 10.52 -3.52 22.60
N ALA A 243 10.45 -3.75 21.29
CA ALA A 243 10.73 -2.73 20.29
C ALA A 243 9.41 -2.26 19.66
N ARG A 244 9.35 -1.01 19.24
CA ARG A 244 8.17 -0.41 18.62
C ARG A 244 8.49 0.00 17.19
N LEU A 245 7.74 -0.55 16.25
CA LEU A 245 7.72 -0.14 14.87
C LEU A 245 6.58 0.85 14.69
N ALA A 246 6.90 2.06 14.24
CA ALA A 246 5.87 2.98 13.77
C ALA A 246 5.63 2.69 12.29
N ALA A 247 4.37 2.63 11.89
CA ALA A 247 3.99 2.70 10.48
C ALA A 247 4.29 4.12 9.99
N GLY A 248 5.56 4.37 9.64
CA GLY A 248 5.98 5.60 8.99
C GLY A 248 5.50 5.63 7.54
N ALA A 249 5.75 6.74 6.84
CA ALA A 249 5.36 6.93 5.43
C ALA A 249 6.11 6.02 4.42
N ALA A 250 6.73 4.92 4.87
CA ALA A 250 7.41 3.96 4.01
C ALA A 250 6.35 3.12 3.29
N SER A 251 6.39 3.10 1.96
CA SER A 251 5.47 2.32 1.12
C SER A 251 6.00 0.91 0.86
N GLY A 252 5.09 -0.02 0.54
CA GLY A 252 5.28 -1.47 0.44
C GLY A 252 6.70 -1.98 0.10
N ALA A 253 7.28 -1.60 -1.05
CA ALA A 253 8.59 -2.10 -1.45
C ALA A 253 9.74 -1.65 -0.52
N GLN A 254 9.72 -0.40 -0.06
CA GLN A 254 10.70 0.11 0.89
C GLN A 254 10.54 -0.58 2.25
N LEU A 255 9.29 -0.82 2.65
CA LEU A 255 8.99 -1.51 3.89
C LEU A 255 9.46 -2.97 3.87
N ALA A 256 9.20 -3.70 2.79
CA ALA A 256 9.65 -5.08 2.60
C ALA A 256 11.18 -5.21 2.61
N MET A 257 11.90 -4.32 1.90
CA MET A 257 13.36 -4.30 1.92
C MET A 257 13.90 -4.03 3.33
N ALA A 258 13.30 -3.05 4.01
CA ALA A 258 13.65 -2.71 5.38
C ALA A 258 13.47 -3.91 6.32
N LEU A 259 12.29 -4.52 6.33
CA LEU A 259 11.99 -5.67 7.18
C LEU A 259 12.85 -6.89 6.87
N SER A 260 13.19 -7.10 5.59
CA SER A 260 14.14 -8.15 5.20
C SER A 260 15.52 -7.92 5.81
N GLY A 261 16.01 -6.67 5.77
CA GLY A 261 17.26 -6.29 6.43
C GLY A 261 17.20 -6.41 7.96
N LEU A 262 16.03 -6.15 8.57
CA LEU A 262 15.82 -6.38 10.00
C LEU A 262 15.88 -7.87 10.35
N ALA A 263 15.19 -8.72 9.58
CA ALA A 263 15.20 -10.15 9.78
C ALA A 263 16.62 -10.73 9.67
N GLU A 264 17.41 -10.26 8.70
CA GLU A 264 18.83 -10.61 8.56
C GLU A 264 19.66 -10.14 9.75
N ALA A 265 19.46 -8.90 10.21
CA ALA A 265 20.14 -8.36 11.39
C ALA A 265 19.87 -9.21 12.63
N MET A 266 18.62 -9.66 12.81
CA MET A 266 18.24 -10.51 13.92
C MET A 266 18.90 -11.88 13.83
N ARG A 267 18.89 -12.52 12.64
CA ARG A 267 19.54 -13.81 12.42
C ARG A 267 21.04 -13.75 12.72
N GLU A 268 21.72 -12.70 12.26
CA GLU A 268 23.13 -12.45 12.56
C GLU A 268 23.39 -12.30 14.07
N PHE A 269 22.51 -11.59 14.77
CA PHE A 269 22.62 -11.39 16.21
C PHE A 269 22.39 -12.69 16.99
N THR A 270 21.35 -13.45 16.64
CA THR A 270 21.04 -14.75 17.25
C THR A 270 22.11 -15.80 16.96
N ALA A 271 22.83 -15.71 15.83
CA ALA A 271 23.90 -16.63 15.50
C ALA A 271 25.20 -16.38 16.29
N ARG A 272 25.37 -15.18 16.85
CA ARG A 272 26.57 -14.79 17.63
C ARG A 272 26.39 -14.90 19.15
N SER A 273 25.15 -15.08 19.59
CA SER A 273 24.76 -15.12 21.01
C SER A 273 24.69 -16.57 21.48
#